data_AF-A0A7Y4ND38-F1
#
_entry.id   AF-A0A7Y4ND38-F1
#
_cell.length_a   1.000
_cell.length_b   1.000
_cell.length_c   1.000
_cell.angle_alpha   90.00
_cell.angle_beta   90.00
_cell.angle_gamma   90.00
#
_symmetry.space_group_name_H-M   'P 1'
#
loop_
_entity.id
_entity.type
_entity.pdbx_description
1 polymer ?
#
loop_
_entity_poly.entity_id
_entity_poly.type
_entity_poly.pdbx_seq_one_letter_code
_entity_poly.pdbx_strand_id
1 'polypeptide(L)'
;MQTKPPRLAAVVLVSAAACQRDAPTVAAVRPPAANVVAMDDATSAVNARIQDVLGEPAKYAQAFAAFQRAVAARDAKAVAALVAYPFTANIGGRKVRLPDAASFVRHYDAIVTPVIANVITRQRYADVFVNDQGVMFGQGEAWLHGICRDAACEEVDVRVIAIQSAN
;
A
#
# COMPACT_ATOMS: atom_id res chain seq x y z
N MET A 1 70.29 60.62 -31.27
CA MET A 1 70.18 59.72 -30.10
C MET A 1 69.98 58.31 -30.68
N GLN A 2 71.03 57.55 -31.04
CA GLN A 2 71.80 56.58 -30.22
C GLN A 2 70.87 55.65 -29.41
N THR A 3 70.91 54.32 -29.40
CA THR A 3 71.72 53.27 -30.07
C THR A 3 71.16 51.91 -29.64
N LYS A 4 71.07 50.94 -30.57
CA LYS A 4 71.53 49.52 -30.48
C LYS A 4 71.05 48.59 -29.30
N PRO A 5 71.33 47.26 -29.32
CA PRO A 5 70.39 46.16 -28.99
C PRO A 5 70.98 45.33 -27.79
N PRO A 6 71.03 43.97 -27.73
CA PRO A 6 70.07 42.85 -27.80
C PRO A 6 70.09 41.98 -26.48
N ARG A 7 69.53 40.76 -26.55
CA ARG A 7 69.96 39.49 -25.87
C ARG A 7 69.58 39.17 -24.40
N LEU A 8 69.13 37.90 -24.28
CA LEU A 8 69.38 36.85 -23.27
C LEU A 8 68.99 37.04 -21.78
N ALA A 9 68.12 36.11 -21.35
CA ALA A 9 68.22 35.21 -20.20
C ALA A 9 68.86 35.71 -18.89
N ALA A 10 68.08 35.65 -17.80
CA ALA A 10 68.61 35.33 -16.46
C ALA A 10 67.52 34.72 -15.57
N VAL A 11 67.84 33.55 -15.04
CA VAL A 11 67.19 32.79 -13.96
C VAL A 11 67.60 33.40 -12.61
N VAL A 12 66.67 33.64 -11.67
CA VAL A 12 66.88 33.61 -10.20
C VAL A 12 65.49 33.41 -9.53
N LEU A 13 65.12 32.22 -9.06
CA LEU A 13 65.26 31.68 -7.69
C LEU A 13 64.60 32.53 -6.56
N VAL A 14 63.60 31.90 -5.93
CA VAL A 14 63.35 31.80 -4.47
C VAL A 14 62.99 33.09 -3.71
N SER A 15 61.77 33.15 -3.18
CA SER A 15 61.57 33.09 -1.72
C SER A 15 60.11 33.05 -1.30
N ALA A 16 59.91 32.30 -0.22
CA ALA A 16 58.67 31.99 0.45
C ALA A 16 58.18 33.12 1.37
N ALA A 17 56.93 32.94 1.83
CA ALA A 17 56.31 33.54 3.02
C ALA A 17 55.94 35.03 2.90
N ALA A 18 54.78 35.50 3.34
CA ALA A 18 53.56 34.88 3.85
C ALA A 18 52.47 35.97 3.76
N CYS A 19 51.22 35.59 3.55
CA CYS A 19 50.08 36.33 4.09
C CYS A 19 48.91 35.36 4.13
N GLN A 20 48.59 34.93 5.35
CA GLN A 20 47.46 34.07 5.62
C GLN A 20 46.17 34.75 5.13
N ARG A 21 45.32 33.98 4.45
CA ARG A 21 43.90 34.26 4.35
C ARG A 21 43.20 33.00 4.81
N ASP A 22 42.73 33.05 6.05
CA ASP A 22 41.70 32.14 6.55
C ASP A 22 40.53 32.13 5.57
N ALA A 23 40.40 31.03 4.82
CA ALA A 23 39.19 30.70 4.11
C ALA A 23 38.22 30.08 5.11
N PRO A 24 36.93 30.47 5.13
CA PRO A 24 35.97 29.81 6.00
C PRO A 24 35.83 28.36 5.55
N THR A 25 35.97 27.44 6.49
CA THR A 25 35.59 26.03 6.34
C THR A 25 34.16 25.99 5.82
N VAL A 26 33.98 25.62 4.56
CA VAL A 26 32.66 25.20 4.06
C VAL A 26 32.36 23.91 4.80
N ALA A 27 31.63 24.02 5.90
CA ALA A 27 30.98 22.88 6.52
C ALA A 27 30.17 22.20 5.43
N ALA A 28 30.58 20.98 5.07
CA ALA A 28 29.77 20.13 4.22
C ALA A 28 28.44 19.91 4.94
N VAL A 29 27.41 20.65 4.54
CA VAL A 29 26.04 20.34 4.88
C VAL A 29 25.78 18.98 4.25
N ARG A 30 25.88 17.92 5.06
CA ARG A 30 25.34 16.62 4.68
C ARG A 30 23.87 16.88 4.31
N PRO A 31 23.43 16.57 3.08
CA PRO A 31 22.00 16.48 2.86
C PRO A 31 21.45 15.49 3.90
N PRO A 32 20.30 15.78 4.54
CA PRO A 32 19.65 14.75 5.34
C PRO A 32 19.51 13.52 4.45
N ALA A 33 20.00 12.38 4.95
CA ALA A 33 19.84 11.12 4.27
C ALA A 33 18.37 11.03 3.86
N ALA A 34 18.15 10.82 2.56
CA ALA A 34 16.82 10.68 2.02
C ALA A 34 16.01 9.78 2.95
N ASN A 35 14.88 10.29 3.44
CA ASN A 35 13.82 9.45 3.94
C ASN A 35 13.39 8.56 2.76
N VAL A 36 14.11 7.47 2.57
CA VAL A 36 13.52 6.26 2.03
C VAL A 36 12.40 5.96 3.01
N VAL A 37 11.19 6.33 2.64
CA VAL A 37 9.98 5.85 3.30
C VAL A 37 10.13 4.34 3.36
N ALA A 38 10.55 3.83 4.52
CA ALA A 38 10.40 2.43 4.83
C ALA A 38 8.95 2.11 4.50
N MET A 39 8.72 1.06 3.70
CA MET A 39 7.36 0.52 3.60
C MET A 39 6.87 0.35 5.04
N ASP A 40 5.87 1.15 5.42
CA ASP A 40 5.35 1.34 6.78
C ASP A 40 5.53 0.04 7.58
N ASP A 41 6.30 0.06 8.69
CA ASP A 41 6.64 -1.15 9.46
C ASP A 41 5.39 -1.98 9.77
N ALA A 42 4.25 -1.30 9.98
CA ALA A 42 2.95 -1.92 10.15
C ALA A 42 2.46 -2.69 8.90
N THR A 43 2.64 -2.15 7.69
CA THR A 43 2.37 -2.87 6.43
C THR A 43 3.27 -4.10 6.29
N SER A 44 4.54 -3.99 6.67
CA SER A 44 5.47 -5.12 6.64
C SER A 44 5.06 -6.22 7.63
N ALA A 45 4.59 -5.85 8.83
CA ALA A 45 4.06 -6.79 9.82
C ALA A 45 2.77 -7.49 9.34
N VAL A 46 1.83 -6.75 8.73
CA VAL A 46 0.62 -7.32 8.12
C VAL A 46 0.99 -8.31 7.02
N ASN A 47 1.90 -7.94 6.11
CA ASN A 47 2.35 -8.83 5.04
C ASN A 47 2.98 -10.11 5.59
N ALA A 48 3.84 -10.00 6.61
CA ALA A 48 4.44 -11.16 7.26
C ALA A 48 3.37 -12.07 7.89
N ARG A 49 2.36 -11.49 8.53
CA ARG A 49 1.25 -12.27 9.11
C ARG A 49 0.40 -12.96 8.06
N ILE A 50 0.12 -12.31 6.93
CA ILE A 50 -0.59 -12.92 5.81
C ILE A 50 0.25 -14.06 5.22
N GLN A 51 1.55 -13.86 5.02
CA GLN A 51 2.46 -14.90 4.53
C GLN A 51 2.43 -16.16 5.40
N ASP A 52 2.43 -15.97 6.73
CA ASP A 52 2.44 -17.05 7.71
C ASP A 52 1.12 -17.85 7.76
N VAL A 53 -0.03 -17.17 7.68
CA VAL A 53 -1.34 -17.80 7.94
C VAL A 53 -2.15 -18.09 6.68
N LEU A 54 -2.03 -17.22 5.69
CA LEU A 54 -2.95 -17.13 4.56
C LEU A 54 -2.25 -17.32 3.20
N GLY A 55 -0.91 -17.27 3.17
CA GLY A 55 -0.12 -17.36 1.95
C GLY A 55 0.13 -15.98 1.34
N GLU A 56 -0.10 -15.79 0.04
CA GLU A 56 0.47 -14.69 -0.75
C GLU A 56 -0.03 -13.27 -0.37
N PRO A 57 0.78 -12.40 0.27
CA PRO A 57 0.33 -11.08 0.74
C PRO A 57 -0.09 -10.14 -0.38
N ALA A 58 0.58 -10.23 -1.54
CA ALA A 58 0.28 -9.40 -2.70
C ALA A 58 -1.16 -9.57 -3.18
N LYS A 59 -1.71 -10.79 -3.15
CA LYS A 59 -3.10 -11.06 -3.54
C LYS A 59 -4.09 -10.39 -2.59
N TYR A 60 -3.81 -10.41 -1.29
CA TYR A 60 -4.64 -9.74 -0.29
C TYR A 60 -4.58 -8.22 -0.40
N ALA A 61 -3.40 -7.64 -0.62
CA ALA A 61 -3.25 -6.20 -0.83
C ALA A 61 -4.02 -5.72 -2.09
N GLN A 62 -3.94 -6.49 -3.18
CA GLN A 62 -4.69 -6.20 -4.40
C GLN A 62 -6.20 -6.28 -4.20
N ALA A 63 -6.70 -7.36 -3.58
CA ALA A 63 -8.12 -7.53 -3.28
C ALA A 63 -8.64 -6.46 -2.33
N PHE A 64 -7.86 -6.09 -1.30
CA PHE A 64 -8.16 -5.00 -0.37
C PHE A 64 -8.39 -3.68 -1.12
N ALA A 65 -7.42 -3.26 -1.94
CA ALA A 65 -7.51 -2.03 -2.70
C ALA A 65 -8.67 -2.05 -3.72
N ALA A 66 -8.88 -3.18 -4.40
CA ALA A 66 -9.97 -3.35 -5.35
C ALA A 66 -11.34 -3.23 -4.66
N PHE A 67 -11.51 -3.86 -3.49
CA PHE A 67 -12.74 -3.83 -2.73
C PHE A 67 -13.04 -2.42 -2.20
N GLN A 68 -12.05 -1.75 -1.59
CA GLN A 68 -12.21 -0.37 -1.14
C GLN A 68 -12.62 0.57 -2.27
N ARG A 69 -11.94 0.48 -3.42
CA ARG A 69 -12.24 1.31 -4.59
C ARG A 69 -13.65 1.06 -5.11
N ALA A 70 -14.07 -0.19 -5.22
CA ALA A 70 -15.40 -0.55 -5.70
C ALA A 70 -16.50 -0.02 -4.76
N VAL A 71 -16.30 -0.14 -3.45
CA VAL A 71 -17.23 0.37 -2.44
C VAL A 71 -17.27 1.90 -2.43
N ALA A 72 -16.11 2.57 -2.51
CA ALA A 72 -16.02 4.03 -2.59
C ALA A 72 -16.76 4.60 -3.81
N ALA A 73 -16.66 3.91 -4.95
CA ALA A 73 -17.37 4.28 -6.18
C ALA A 73 -18.87 3.91 -6.16
N ARG A 74 -19.33 3.20 -5.13
CA ARG A 74 -20.66 2.56 -5.08
C ARG A 74 -20.94 1.68 -6.31
N ASP A 75 -19.90 1.03 -6.84
CA ASP A 75 -20.02 0.15 -8.00
C ASP A 75 -20.44 -1.26 -7.55
N ALA A 76 -21.74 -1.48 -7.54
CA ALA A 76 -22.34 -2.76 -7.15
C ALA A 76 -21.82 -3.94 -7.98
N LYS A 77 -21.53 -3.73 -9.27
CA LYS A 77 -21.05 -4.80 -10.16
C LYS A 77 -19.59 -5.14 -9.84
N ALA A 78 -18.75 -4.13 -9.61
CA ALA A 78 -17.37 -4.35 -9.21
C ALA A 78 -17.27 -5.04 -7.84
N VAL A 79 -18.10 -4.66 -6.86
CA VAL A 79 -18.13 -5.37 -5.57
C VAL A 79 -18.61 -6.81 -5.75
N ALA A 80 -19.70 -7.04 -6.49
CA ALA A 80 -20.21 -8.38 -6.76
C ALA A 80 -19.15 -9.27 -7.46
N ALA A 81 -18.34 -8.70 -8.35
CA ALA A 81 -17.27 -9.42 -9.03
C ALA A 81 -16.14 -9.88 -8.08
N LEU A 82 -16.02 -9.31 -6.88
CA LEU A 82 -15.05 -9.69 -5.86
C LEU A 82 -15.60 -10.68 -4.82
N VAL A 83 -16.91 -10.94 -4.82
CA VAL A 83 -17.59 -11.77 -3.80
C VAL A 83 -17.44 -13.26 -4.11
N ALA A 84 -17.22 -14.06 -3.07
CA ALA A 84 -17.32 -15.52 -3.16
C ALA A 84 -18.79 -15.94 -3.16
N TYR A 85 -19.20 -16.69 -4.19
CA TYR A 85 -20.55 -17.23 -4.29
C TYR A 85 -20.59 -18.72 -3.97
N PRO A 86 -21.69 -19.22 -3.38
CA PRO A 86 -22.89 -18.48 -2.97
C PRO A 86 -22.65 -17.63 -1.71
N PHE A 87 -23.18 -16.42 -1.69
CA PHE A 87 -22.98 -15.46 -0.59
C PHE A 87 -24.20 -15.43 0.32
N THR A 88 -24.01 -15.21 1.62
CA THR A 88 -25.13 -15.04 2.56
C THR A 88 -25.01 -13.69 3.24
N ALA A 89 -26.05 -12.87 3.16
CA ALA A 89 -26.10 -11.55 3.78
C ALA A 89 -27.29 -11.43 4.73
N ASN A 90 -27.20 -10.54 5.70
CA ASN A 90 -28.34 -10.14 6.53
C ASN A 90 -29.04 -8.94 5.87
N ILE A 91 -30.26 -9.14 5.39
CA ILE A 91 -31.06 -8.12 4.70
C ILE A 91 -32.38 -7.98 5.47
N GLY A 92 -32.63 -6.81 6.04
CA GLY A 92 -33.85 -6.57 6.82
C GLY A 92 -34.02 -7.51 8.02
N GLY A 93 -32.93 -7.90 8.68
CA GLY A 93 -32.94 -8.80 9.84
C GLY A 93 -33.05 -10.28 9.48
N ARG A 94 -33.01 -10.65 8.20
CA ARG A 94 -33.11 -12.04 7.73
C ARG A 94 -31.86 -12.44 6.97
N LYS A 95 -31.41 -13.68 7.18
CA LYS A 95 -30.36 -14.30 6.35
C LYS A 95 -30.93 -14.60 4.96
N VAL A 96 -30.35 -13.99 3.94
CA VAL A 96 -30.70 -14.19 2.53
C VAL A 96 -29.51 -14.81 1.82
N ARG A 97 -29.74 -15.92 1.12
CA ARG A 97 -28.74 -16.57 0.27
C ARG A 97 -28.79 -15.97 -1.13
N LEU A 98 -27.65 -15.52 -1.61
CA LEU A 98 -27.46 -14.89 -2.91
C LEU A 98 -26.60 -15.84 -3.77
N PRO A 99 -27.18 -16.53 -4.76
CA PRO A 99 -26.47 -17.56 -5.52
C PRO A 99 -25.44 -16.98 -6.49
N ASP A 100 -25.59 -15.72 -6.90
CA ASP A 100 -24.80 -15.12 -7.98
C ASP A 100 -24.65 -13.59 -7.84
N ALA A 101 -23.81 -13.03 -8.72
CA ALA A 101 -23.54 -11.61 -8.81
C ALA A 101 -24.79 -10.76 -9.09
N ALA A 102 -25.68 -11.24 -9.97
CA ALA A 102 -26.92 -10.52 -10.28
C ALA A 102 -27.79 -10.36 -9.02
N SER A 103 -27.86 -11.39 -8.19
CA SER A 103 -28.60 -11.38 -6.93
C SER A 103 -27.99 -10.44 -5.91
N PHE A 104 -26.66 -10.38 -5.82
CA PHE A 104 -25.96 -9.42 -4.97
C PHE A 104 -26.22 -7.98 -5.40
N VAL A 105 -26.10 -7.67 -6.70
CA VAL A 105 -26.35 -6.32 -7.23
C VAL A 105 -27.75 -5.83 -6.90
N ARG A 106 -28.79 -6.70 -7.02
CA ARG A 106 -30.18 -6.34 -6.67
C ARG A 106 -30.35 -5.94 -5.20
N HIS A 107 -29.49 -6.41 -4.31
CA HIS A 107 -29.57 -6.16 -2.86
C HIS A 107 -28.42 -5.27 -2.36
N TYR A 108 -27.64 -4.66 -3.27
CA TYR A 108 -26.38 -4.01 -2.92
C TYR A 108 -26.52 -3.00 -1.78
N ASP A 109 -27.46 -2.05 -1.88
CA ASP A 109 -27.61 -0.99 -0.87
C ASP A 109 -28.10 -1.53 0.50
N ALA A 110 -28.71 -2.72 0.53
CA ALA A 110 -29.10 -3.38 1.77
C ALA A 110 -27.94 -4.17 2.41
N ILE A 111 -26.96 -4.61 1.61
CA ILE A 111 -25.78 -5.35 2.07
C ILE A 111 -24.66 -4.37 2.44
N VAL A 112 -24.34 -3.45 1.55
CA VAL A 112 -23.30 -2.41 1.71
C VAL A 112 -23.98 -1.12 2.13
N THR A 113 -24.43 -1.09 3.38
CA THR A 113 -25.05 0.09 3.97
C THR A 113 -24.03 1.25 4.07
N PRO A 114 -24.48 2.51 4.23
CA PRO A 114 -23.56 3.64 4.39
C PRO A 114 -22.55 3.46 5.53
N VAL A 115 -22.95 2.81 6.63
CA VAL A 115 -22.08 2.52 7.78
C VAL A 115 -20.98 1.53 7.38
N ILE A 116 -21.35 0.44 6.71
CA ILE A 116 -20.41 -0.59 6.24
C ILE A 116 -19.47 -0.02 5.17
N ALA A 117 -20.00 0.73 4.20
CA ALA A 117 -19.21 1.37 3.15
C ALA A 117 -18.13 2.27 3.76
N ASN A 118 -18.50 3.01 4.80
CA ASN A 118 -17.62 3.91 5.52
C ASN A 118 -16.54 3.17 6.32
N VAL A 119 -16.86 2.03 6.95
CA VAL A 119 -15.85 1.16 7.58
C VAL A 119 -14.85 0.66 6.54
N ILE A 120 -15.34 0.11 5.43
CA ILE A 120 -14.49 -0.46 4.38
C ILE A 120 -13.56 0.59 3.79
N THR A 121 -14.10 1.76 3.42
CA THR A 121 -13.33 2.81 2.73
C THR A 121 -12.33 3.54 3.62
N ARG A 122 -12.50 3.54 4.94
CA ARG A 122 -11.57 4.15 5.89
C ARG A 122 -10.53 3.20 6.47
N GLN A 123 -10.73 1.89 6.33
CA GLN A 123 -9.77 0.90 6.80
C GLN A 123 -8.40 1.15 6.16
N ARG A 124 -7.34 1.24 6.98
CA ARG A 124 -5.97 1.21 6.47
C ARG A 124 -5.51 -0.23 6.38
N TYR A 125 -4.83 -0.58 5.29
CA TYR A 125 -4.26 -1.91 5.11
C TYR A 125 -3.26 -2.27 6.21
N ALA A 126 -2.44 -1.29 6.64
CA ALA A 126 -1.46 -1.45 7.70
C ALA A 126 -2.06 -1.78 9.09
N ASP A 127 -3.37 -1.55 9.27
CA ASP A 127 -4.07 -1.70 10.55
C ASP A 127 -5.09 -2.86 10.53
N VAL A 128 -5.08 -3.70 9.48
CA VAL A 128 -6.02 -4.82 9.39
C VAL A 128 -5.65 -5.92 10.39
N PHE A 129 -6.68 -6.53 10.94
CA PHE A 129 -6.50 -7.76 11.70
C PHE A 129 -6.48 -8.97 10.76
N VAL A 130 -5.57 -9.90 11.02
CA VAL A 130 -5.35 -11.09 10.18
C VAL A 130 -5.33 -12.35 11.04
N ASN A 131 -6.21 -13.29 10.72
CA ASN A 131 -6.21 -14.64 11.27
C ASN A 131 -6.50 -15.68 10.17
N ASP A 132 -6.74 -16.92 10.57
CA ASP A 132 -7.09 -18.04 9.70
C ASP A 132 -8.41 -17.85 8.92
N GLN A 133 -9.31 -16.99 9.41
CA GLN A 133 -10.54 -16.62 8.70
C GLN A 133 -10.31 -15.57 7.61
N GLY A 134 -9.13 -14.94 7.58
CA GLY A 134 -8.75 -13.97 6.55
C GLY A 134 -8.38 -12.59 7.10
N VAL A 135 -8.54 -11.58 6.24
CA VAL A 135 -8.27 -10.18 6.55
C VAL A 135 -9.59 -9.48 6.90
N MET A 136 -9.66 -8.91 8.10
CA MET A 136 -10.85 -8.27 8.64
C MET A 136 -10.84 -6.76 8.40
N PHE A 137 -12.02 -6.22 8.04
CA PHE A 137 -12.29 -4.78 8.00
C PHE A 137 -13.12 -4.38 9.22
N GLY A 138 -12.75 -3.26 9.84
CA GLY A 138 -13.45 -2.74 11.02
C GLY A 138 -13.36 -3.70 12.20
N GLN A 139 -14.50 -4.02 12.78
CA GLN A 139 -14.71 -4.97 13.88
C GLN A 139 -15.33 -6.29 13.40
N GLY A 140 -15.27 -6.58 12.09
CA GLY A 140 -15.80 -7.81 11.50
C GLY A 140 -16.93 -7.57 10.50
N GLU A 141 -17.15 -6.32 10.08
CA GLU A 141 -18.18 -5.96 9.11
C GLU A 141 -17.88 -6.50 7.72
N ALA A 142 -16.61 -6.68 7.34
CA ALA A 142 -16.26 -7.35 6.10
C ALA A 142 -14.98 -8.18 6.23
N TRP A 143 -14.89 -9.23 5.39
CA TRP A 143 -13.79 -10.19 5.41
C TRP A 143 -13.34 -10.56 4.00
N LEU A 144 -12.02 -10.61 3.79
CA LEU A 144 -11.37 -11.14 2.60
C LEU A 144 -10.66 -12.45 2.93
N HIS A 145 -10.86 -13.48 2.10
CA HIS A 145 -10.18 -14.77 2.25
C HIS A 145 -9.89 -15.41 0.89
N GLY A 146 -8.86 -16.26 0.85
CA GLY A 146 -8.47 -17.02 -0.33
C GLY A 146 -9.45 -18.16 -0.63
N ILE A 147 -9.90 -18.26 -1.86
CA ILE A 147 -10.74 -19.35 -2.36
C ILE A 147 -9.93 -20.11 -3.41
N CYS A 148 -9.79 -21.42 -3.22
CA CYS A 148 -9.17 -22.29 -4.21
C CYS A 148 -10.05 -22.37 -5.46
N ARG A 149 -9.48 -22.11 -6.64
CA ARG A 149 -10.17 -22.30 -7.92
C ARG A 149 -10.22 -23.76 -8.35
N ASP A 150 -9.26 -24.54 -7.92
CA ASP A 150 -9.10 -25.96 -8.25
C ASP A 150 -8.99 -26.82 -6.97
N ALA A 151 -9.10 -28.13 -7.15
CA ALA A 151 -9.06 -29.08 -6.02
C ALA A 151 -7.67 -29.22 -5.39
N ALA A 152 -6.60 -28.85 -6.10
CA ALA A 152 -5.24 -28.87 -5.61
C ALA A 152 -4.86 -27.54 -4.90
N CYS A 153 -5.72 -26.52 -4.96
CA CYS A 153 -5.48 -25.18 -4.43
C CYS A 153 -4.20 -24.53 -4.98
N GLU A 154 -3.83 -24.84 -6.23
CA GLU A 154 -2.67 -24.22 -6.88
C GLU A 154 -2.96 -22.78 -7.28
N GLU A 155 -4.22 -22.49 -7.65
CA GLU A 155 -4.69 -21.13 -7.88
C GLU A 155 -5.66 -20.67 -6.77
N VAL A 156 -5.20 -19.68 -5.99
CA VAL A 156 -6.01 -19.02 -4.96
C VAL A 156 -6.43 -17.62 -5.41
N ASP A 157 -7.73 -17.35 -5.32
CA ASP A 157 -8.33 -16.03 -5.48
C ASP A 157 -8.73 -15.44 -4.13
N VAL A 158 -8.31 -14.23 -3.81
CA VAL A 158 -8.81 -13.53 -2.63
C VAL A 158 -10.17 -12.91 -2.95
N ARG A 159 -11.20 -13.31 -2.21
CA ARG A 159 -12.60 -12.93 -2.41
C ARG A 159 -13.19 -12.34 -1.13
N VAL A 160 -14.24 -11.53 -1.28
CA VAL A 160 -15.09 -11.10 -0.16
C VAL A 160 -15.96 -12.26 0.27
N ILE A 161 -15.77 -12.73 1.51
CA ILE A 161 -16.49 -13.88 2.07
C ILE A 161 -17.59 -13.49 3.07
N ALA A 162 -17.53 -12.27 3.61
CA ALA A 162 -18.55 -11.75 4.52
C ALA A 162 -18.71 -10.24 4.37
N ILE A 163 -19.95 -9.78 4.49
CA ILE A 163 -20.37 -8.39 4.68
C ILE A 163 -21.56 -8.43 5.64
N GLN A 164 -21.44 -7.79 6.80
CA GLN A 164 -22.43 -7.85 7.87
C GLN A 164 -22.39 -6.61 8.75
N SER A 165 -23.46 -6.38 9.52
CA SER A 165 -23.46 -5.36 10.57
C SER A 165 -22.51 -5.75 11.70
N ALA A 166 -21.88 -4.75 12.34
CA ALA A 166 -21.17 -4.95 13.59
C ALA A 166 -22.12 -5.52 14.65
N ASN A 167 -21.61 -6.48 15.43
CA ASN A 167 -22.37 -7.21 16.45
C ASN A 167 -22.36 -6.47 17.79
#